data_AF-L5L103-F1
#
_entry.id   AF-L5L103-F1
#
_cell.length_a   1.000
_cell.length_b   1.000
_cell.length_c   1.000
_cell.angle_alpha   90.00
_cell.angle_beta   90.00
_cell.angle_gamma   90.00
#
_symmetry.space_group_name_H-M   'P 1'
#
loop_
_entity.id
_entity.type
_entity.pdbx_description
1 polymer ?
#
loop_
_entity_poly.entity_id
_entity_poly.type
_entity_poly.pdbx_seq_one_letter_code
_entity_poly.pdbx_strand_id
1 'polypeptide(L)'
;METRASSEPEVMEVLPQHKFDCRSLEAYLNQHLPGFTAAPEAKLTVAQYRSGYSNPTFYLQKGFQKYVLKKKPPGSLLPKAHKIDREFKVQKALFSVGFSVPKPLLYCSNTSVIGTEFYVMEHVQGRIFHDFTVPEVSPAERSAIYVAMIETLAQLHSLNIHSLQLEGYGIGAGYCKRQVSTWTKQYEAAAHQDIPAMSQLSDWLMKNLPDNDNEENLIHGDFKLDNIVFHPTEEVIEFYVQNENSADKWKKPLVIDKLKEMAKVEGLWNLFLPAVSGLNQVDYAVIAEETGKCFFAPDVFNCQAPDSGNMELLHLYGSEKQKQQWLEPLLQGSIASCFCMSEPNVASSDATNIECSIQRDGDSYVINGKKWWITDHLHGGQFEIHFNQVRVPATNLILGEGRGFEIAQRHLGPGRIHHYMRTVGLAERVLQIMCERATQRVAFQKKLYSHEVVAHWIAESRIAIEEIRLLTLKAAHSIDTLGVAGARKEIAMIKVANPRAVCRIIDQAIQVCGGAGVSQDYPLAHMYALTRVLRIADGPDEVHLSIIVKLELADQARSLRATRLTPSHL
;
A
#
# COMPACT_ATOMS: atom_id res chain seq x y z
N MET A 1 11.63 29.90 0.57
CA MET A 1 12.62 28.80 0.71
C MET A 1 11.79 27.55 0.94
N GLU A 2 11.65 26.72 -0.08
CA GLU A 2 10.69 25.61 -0.10
C GLU A 2 11.10 24.50 0.88
N THR A 3 10.38 24.36 1.99
CA THR A 3 10.46 23.19 2.88
C THR A 3 9.58 22.09 2.30
N ARG A 4 10.14 21.29 1.39
CA ARG A 4 9.55 20.02 0.97
C ARG A 4 9.97 18.94 1.98
N ALA A 5 9.12 17.94 2.20
CA ALA A 5 9.56 16.67 2.79
C ALA A 5 10.68 16.08 1.90
N SER A 6 11.94 16.24 2.32
CA SER A 6 13.10 15.78 1.57
C SER A 6 13.31 14.28 1.79
N SER A 7 13.41 13.52 0.71
CA SER A 7 13.83 12.11 0.74
C SER A 7 15.36 11.96 0.81
N GLU A 8 16.11 13.04 0.58
CA GLU A 8 17.55 13.10 0.77
C GLU A 8 17.88 13.55 2.20
N PRO A 9 18.91 12.95 2.83
CA PRO A 9 19.25 13.28 4.21
C PRO A 9 19.74 14.73 4.28
N GLU A 10 19.10 15.54 5.13
CA GLU A 10 19.48 16.93 5.35
C GLU A 10 20.78 17.04 6.15
N VAL A 11 21.88 16.89 5.43
CA VAL A 11 23.23 16.90 5.99
C VAL A 11 23.97 18.19 5.68
N MET A 12 25.01 18.44 6.45
CA MET A 12 25.94 19.55 6.33
C MET A 12 27.37 19.06 6.56
N GLU A 13 28.36 19.91 6.28
CA GLU A 13 29.74 19.63 6.67
C GLU A 13 29.84 19.46 8.19
N VAL A 14 30.68 18.51 8.63
CA VAL A 14 30.91 18.25 10.05
C VAL A 14 31.45 19.49 10.73
N LEU A 15 30.72 19.96 11.76
CA LEU A 15 31.09 21.15 12.52
C LEU A 15 32.49 20.98 13.16
N PRO A 16 33.31 22.04 13.26
CA PRO A 16 34.69 21.96 13.77
C PRO A 16 34.81 21.25 15.12
N GLN A 17 33.93 21.57 16.07
CA GLN A 17 33.90 20.96 17.40
C GLN A 17 33.48 19.48 17.41
N HIS A 18 32.89 19.00 16.32
CA HIS A 18 32.42 17.63 16.17
C HIS A 18 33.33 16.76 15.30
N LYS A 19 34.40 17.32 14.73
CA LYS A 19 35.36 16.56 13.92
C LYS A 19 36.01 15.44 14.72
N PHE A 20 36.22 14.31 14.05
CA PHE A 20 36.92 13.13 14.57
C PHE A 20 37.71 12.45 13.45
N ASP A 21 38.65 11.57 13.82
CA ASP A 21 39.49 10.86 12.87
C ASP A 21 38.70 9.81 12.07
N CYS A 22 38.39 10.15 10.82
CA CYS A 22 37.66 9.28 9.91
C CYS A 22 38.45 8.04 9.49
N ARG A 23 39.81 8.10 9.49
CA ARG A 23 40.64 6.93 9.15
C ARG A 23 40.60 5.89 10.25
N SER A 24 40.72 6.34 11.50
CA SER A 24 40.61 5.47 12.68
C SER A 24 39.20 4.86 12.79
N LEU A 25 38.15 5.65 12.51
CA LEU A 25 36.79 5.13 12.42
C LEU A 25 36.67 4.05 11.32
N GLU A 26 37.12 4.34 10.10
CA GLU A 26 37.01 3.40 8.99
C GLU A 26 37.76 2.08 9.26
N ALA A 27 38.98 2.15 9.82
CA ALA A 27 39.73 0.97 10.23
C ALA A 27 38.98 0.13 11.26
N TYR A 28 38.40 0.79 12.27
CA TYR A 28 37.61 0.11 13.30
C TYR A 28 36.36 -0.57 12.73
N LEU A 29 35.61 0.13 11.87
CA LEU A 29 34.40 -0.41 11.23
C LEU A 29 34.72 -1.58 10.29
N ASN A 30 35.81 -1.52 9.51
CA ASN A 30 36.23 -2.64 8.67
C ASN A 30 36.49 -3.92 9.47
N GLN A 31 36.97 -3.80 10.72
CA GLN A 31 37.27 -4.95 11.57
C GLN A 31 36.05 -5.46 12.35
N HIS A 32 35.13 -4.57 12.75
CA HIS A 32 34.09 -4.90 13.73
C HIS A 32 32.65 -4.84 13.22
N LEU A 33 32.42 -4.26 12.03
CA LEU A 33 31.08 -4.17 11.43
C LEU A 33 30.94 -5.16 10.26
N PRO A 34 30.19 -6.26 10.44
CA PRO A 34 29.98 -7.23 9.36
C PRO A 34 29.40 -6.59 8.09
N GLY A 35 29.95 -6.92 6.92
CA GLY A 35 29.51 -6.40 5.62
C GLY A 35 30.09 -5.03 5.23
N PHE A 36 30.74 -4.31 6.15
CA PHE A 36 31.33 -3.00 5.86
C PHE A 36 32.50 -3.06 4.86
N THR A 37 33.19 -4.20 4.76
CA THR A 37 34.31 -4.44 3.83
C THR A 37 33.89 -4.82 2.41
N ALA A 38 32.59 -4.93 2.11
CA ALA A 38 32.11 -5.38 0.80
C ALA A 38 32.47 -4.43 -0.38
N ALA A 39 32.89 -3.20 -0.09
CA ALA A 39 33.40 -2.24 -1.09
C ALA A 39 34.77 -1.69 -0.64
N PRO A 40 35.86 -2.47 -0.79
CA PRO A 40 37.17 -2.12 -0.24
C PRO A 40 37.80 -0.88 -0.90
N GLU A 41 37.46 -0.59 -2.15
CA GLU A 41 37.97 0.58 -2.90
C GLU A 41 37.14 1.85 -2.66
N ALA A 42 35.96 1.75 -2.06
CA ALA A 42 35.10 2.90 -1.83
C ALA A 42 35.57 3.68 -0.59
N LYS A 43 35.76 5.00 -0.74
CA LYS A 43 36.11 5.89 0.38
C LYS A 43 34.91 6.12 1.29
N LEU A 44 35.11 6.06 2.61
CA LEU A 44 34.12 6.48 3.59
C LEU A 44 33.90 8.00 3.51
N THR A 45 32.67 8.42 3.26
CA THR A 45 32.23 9.80 3.38
C THR A 45 31.42 10.01 4.65
N VAL A 46 31.66 11.13 5.32
CA VAL A 46 31.01 11.50 6.59
C VAL A 46 30.41 12.89 6.44
N ALA A 47 29.13 13.02 6.76
CA ALA A 47 28.43 14.30 6.86
C ALA A 47 27.66 14.36 8.18
N GLN A 48 27.33 15.55 8.67
CA GLN A 48 26.59 15.73 9.92
C GLN A 48 25.14 16.06 9.62
N TYR A 49 24.19 15.47 10.32
CA TYR A 49 22.79 15.89 10.23
C TYR A 49 22.61 17.31 10.80
N ARG A 50 21.69 18.09 10.21
CA ARG A 50 21.36 19.44 10.67
C ARG A 50 20.58 19.45 11.99
N SER A 51 19.99 18.34 12.39
CA SER A 51 19.27 18.14 13.64
C SER A 51 20.02 17.18 14.59
N GLY A 52 19.42 16.80 15.72
CA GLY A 52 20.03 15.86 16.66
C GLY A 52 21.09 16.48 17.58
N TYR A 53 20.86 17.70 18.06
CA TYR A 53 21.81 18.48 18.87
C TYR A 53 22.22 17.84 20.19
N SER A 54 21.39 16.95 20.76
CA SER A 54 21.70 16.28 22.03
C SER A 54 22.89 15.34 21.89
N ASN A 55 22.83 14.36 20.99
CA ASN A 55 23.96 13.49 20.65
C ASN A 55 24.30 13.71 19.18
N PRO A 56 25.43 14.35 18.84
CA PRO A 56 25.81 14.62 17.47
C PRO A 56 25.67 13.38 16.58
N THR A 57 24.92 13.55 15.49
CA THR A 57 24.47 12.48 14.59
C THR A 57 25.09 12.69 13.21
N PHE A 58 25.65 11.63 12.63
CA PHE A 58 26.42 11.67 11.38
C PHE A 58 25.89 10.65 10.39
N TYR A 59 25.75 11.08 9.14
CA TYR A 59 25.50 10.23 8.00
C TYR A 59 26.84 9.68 7.49
N LEU A 60 26.95 8.36 7.43
CA LEU A 60 28.10 7.64 6.89
C LEU A 60 27.70 6.97 5.59
N GLN A 61 28.54 7.07 4.56
CA GLN A 61 28.34 6.35 3.31
C GLN A 61 29.66 5.76 2.80
N LYS A 62 29.62 4.48 2.41
CA LYS A 62 30.73 3.77 1.79
C LYS A 62 30.19 2.96 0.61
N GLY A 63 30.47 3.42 -0.61
CA GLY A 63 29.83 2.90 -1.82
C GLY A 63 28.31 3.12 -1.78
N PHE A 64 27.55 2.03 -1.88
CA PHE A 64 26.07 2.04 -1.77
C PHE A 64 25.55 1.87 -0.34
N GLN A 65 26.41 1.48 0.61
CA GLN A 65 26.00 1.24 2.00
C GLN A 65 25.93 2.56 2.77
N LYS A 66 24.86 2.72 3.54
CA LYS A 66 24.52 3.94 4.29
C LYS A 66 24.29 3.58 5.75
N TYR A 67 24.84 4.39 6.65
CA TYR A 67 24.74 4.19 8.10
C TYR A 67 24.54 5.52 8.82
N VAL A 68 24.12 5.43 10.07
CA VAL A 68 24.06 6.57 10.98
C VAL A 68 24.96 6.30 12.18
N LEU A 69 25.83 7.25 12.51
CA LEU A 69 26.67 7.22 13.71
C LEU A 69 26.20 8.29 14.68
N LYS A 70 26.03 7.91 15.96
CA LYS A 70 25.82 8.87 17.05
C LYS A 70 26.98 8.81 18.01
N LYS A 71 27.51 9.97 18.40
CA LYS A 71 28.65 10.08 19.33
C LYS A 71 28.36 11.08 20.44
N LYS A 72 29.05 10.92 21.57
CA LYS A 72 28.81 11.79 22.73
C LYS A 72 29.32 13.20 22.42
N PRO A 73 28.59 14.27 22.78
CA PRO A 73 29.03 15.64 22.54
C PRO A 73 30.33 15.96 23.31
N PRO A 74 31.17 16.86 22.80
CA PRO A 74 32.37 17.32 23.49
C PRO A 74 32.01 18.25 24.68
N GLY A 75 32.94 18.42 25.62
CA GLY A 75 32.83 19.40 26.72
C GLY A 75 32.36 18.85 28.06
N SER A 76 32.16 19.75 29.03
CA SER A 76 31.65 19.44 30.36
C SER A 76 30.14 19.21 30.30
N LEU A 77 29.71 17.96 30.48
CA LEU A 77 28.31 17.55 30.36
C LEU A 77 27.67 17.36 31.74
N LEU A 78 26.36 17.61 31.81
CA LEU A 78 25.59 17.35 33.02
C LEU A 78 25.65 15.86 33.40
N PRO A 79 25.77 15.54 34.71
CA PRO A 79 25.71 14.16 35.18
C PRO A 79 24.43 13.46 34.67
N LYS A 80 24.58 12.23 34.14
CA LYS A 80 23.51 11.39 33.56
C LYS A 80 22.92 11.87 32.22
N ALA A 81 23.38 12.99 31.65
CA ALA A 81 23.03 13.37 30.28
C ALA A 81 23.89 12.62 29.23
N HIS A 82 23.40 12.55 27.99
CA HIS A 82 24.15 12.05 26.82
C HIS A 82 24.72 10.61 26.98
N LYS A 83 23.91 9.71 27.54
CA LYS A 83 24.27 8.29 27.74
C LYS A 83 24.03 7.49 26.46
N ILE A 84 25.04 7.43 25.60
CA ILE A 84 24.99 6.76 24.30
C ILE A 84 24.94 5.24 24.43
N ASP A 85 25.59 4.68 25.44
CA ASP A 85 25.48 3.27 25.80
C ASP A 85 24.03 2.87 26.12
N ARG A 86 23.34 3.74 26.86
CA ARG A 86 21.94 3.57 27.22
C ARG A 86 21.04 3.63 25.99
N GLU A 87 21.25 4.62 25.13
CA GLU A 87 20.50 4.77 23.87
C GLU A 87 20.62 3.52 22.98
N PHE A 88 21.84 3.03 22.76
CA PHE A 88 22.09 1.82 21.99
C PHE A 88 21.41 0.58 22.60
N LYS A 89 21.49 0.39 23.92
CA LYS A 89 20.89 -0.77 24.59
C LYS A 89 19.35 -0.76 24.49
N VAL A 90 18.72 0.40 24.67
CA VAL A 90 17.26 0.52 24.51
C VAL A 90 16.85 0.23 23.07
N GLN A 91 17.52 0.83 22.07
CA GLN A 91 17.23 0.53 20.65
C GLN A 91 17.43 -0.95 20.33
N LYS A 92 18.47 -1.60 20.87
CA LYS A 92 18.73 -3.02 20.66
C LYS A 92 17.65 -3.91 21.27
N ALA A 93 17.18 -3.58 22.47
CA ALA A 93 16.08 -4.28 23.12
C ALA A 93 14.78 -4.14 22.30
N LEU A 94 14.43 -2.92 21.89
CA LEU A 94 13.26 -2.64 21.06
C LEU A 94 13.31 -3.39 19.72
N PHE A 95 14.43 -3.33 19.01
CA PHE A 95 14.60 -4.03 17.74
C PHE A 95 14.43 -5.56 17.90
N SER A 96 14.91 -6.12 19.02
CA SER A 96 14.85 -7.57 19.27
C SER A 96 13.44 -8.14 19.42
N VAL A 97 12.47 -7.30 19.77
CA VAL A 97 11.05 -7.66 19.86
C VAL A 97 10.23 -7.21 18.63
N GLY A 98 10.91 -6.76 17.58
CA GLY A 98 10.28 -6.29 16.35
C GLY A 98 9.62 -4.91 16.45
N PHE A 99 9.97 -4.11 17.46
CA PHE A 99 9.50 -2.72 17.52
C PHE A 99 10.25 -1.86 16.49
N SER A 100 9.53 -0.92 15.86
CA SER A 100 10.02 -0.09 14.75
C SER A 100 11.08 0.93 15.19
N VAL A 101 12.35 0.51 15.21
CA VAL A 101 13.52 1.35 15.41
C VAL A 101 14.61 0.99 14.39
N PRO A 102 15.51 1.92 14.04
CA PRO A 102 16.67 1.59 13.20
C PRO A 102 17.49 0.47 13.84
N LYS A 103 17.85 -0.53 13.04
CA LYS A 103 18.70 -1.65 13.49
C LYS A 103 20.01 -1.13 14.07
N PRO A 104 20.27 -1.37 15.37
CA PRO A 104 21.54 -1.04 15.98
C PRO A 104 22.59 -2.06 15.53
N LEU A 105 23.71 -1.58 15.00
CA LEU A 105 24.73 -2.42 14.36
C LEU A 105 25.94 -2.64 15.26
N LEU A 106 26.48 -1.59 15.86
CA LEU A 106 27.74 -1.64 16.60
C LEU A 106 27.80 -0.56 17.68
N TYR A 107 28.27 -0.89 18.88
CA TYR A 107 28.62 0.09 19.92
C TYR A 107 30.11 0.00 20.24
N CYS A 108 30.74 1.15 20.46
CA CYS A 108 32.15 1.28 20.80
C CYS A 108 32.33 2.17 22.05
N SER A 109 32.77 1.55 23.14
CA SER A 109 33.17 2.24 24.37
C SER A 109 34.63 2.73 24.35
N ASN A 110 35.44 2.26 23.39
CA ASN A 110 36.85 2.64 23.29
C ASN A 110 37.00 4.06 22.72
N THR A 111 37.23 5.03 23.61
CA THR A 111 37.38 6.44 23.23
C THR A 111 38.64 6.73 22.42
N SER A 112 39.63 5.83 22.38
CA SER A 112 40.83 6.02 21.55
C SER A 112 40.55 5.96 20.04
N VAL A 113 39.40 5.44 19.61
CA VAL A 113 39.07 5.29 18.18
C VAL A 113 38.73 6.64 17.53
N ILE A 114 37.81 7.40 18.12
CA ILE A 114 37.36 8.69 17.58
C ILE A 114 37.35 9.83 18.62
N GLY A 115 38.01 9.63 19.76
CA GLY A 115 38.05 10.57 20.88
C GLY A 115 36.84 10.52 21.82
N THR A 116 35.85 9.66 21.54
CA THR A 116 34.62 9.54 22.33
C THR A 116 33.91 8.21 22.09
N GLU A 117 32.96 7.86 22.95
CA GLU A 117 32.07 6.71 22.74
C GLU A 117 31.08 7.00 21.60
N PHE A 118 30.73 5.96 20.85
CA PHE A 118 29.77 6.04 19.75
C PHE A 118 29.05 4.72 19.51
N TYR A 119 27.93 4.79 18.80
CA TYR A 119 27.34 3.62 18.15
C TYR A 119 26.98 3.92 16.71
N VAL A 120 26.83 2.86 15.93
CA VAL A 120 26.40 2.85 14.54
C VAL A 120 25.10 2.06 14.43
N MET A 121 24.17 2.58 13.65
CA MET A 121 22.91 1.94 13.28
C MET A 121 22.70 2.03 11.76
N GLU A 122 21.73 1.27 11.25
CA GLU A 122 21.34 1.38 9.86
C GLU A 122 20.78 2.76 9.53
N HIS A 123 20.93 3.18 8.27
CA HIS A 123 20.26 4.36 7.77
C HIS A 123 18.86 4.00 7.24
N VAL A 124 17.82 4.44 7.95
CA VAL A 124 16.43 4.29 7.49
C VAL A 124 16.09 5.46 6.57
N GLN A 125 15.68 5.15 5.34
CA GLN A 125 15.20 6.16 4.38
C GLN A 125 13.71 6.43 4.62
N GLY A 126 13.31 7.71 4.65
CA GLY A 126 11.92 8.08 4.82
C GLY A 126 11.67 9.58 4.83
N ARG A 127 10.43 9.97 5.14
CA ARG A 127 9.96 11.35 5.27
C ARG A 127 10.06 11.79 6.73
N ILE A 128 10.62 12.97 6.96
CA ILE A 128 10.68 13.62 8.27
C ILE A 128 9.99 14.98 8.12
N PHE A 129 8.98 15.24 8.96
CA PHE A 129 8.19 16.46 8.89
C PHE A 129 8.67 17.44 9.96
N HIS A 130 9.35 18.50 9.52
CA HIS A 130 9.85 19.56 10.40
C HIS A 130 8.82 20.65 10.68
N ASP A 131 7.84 20.81 9.79
CA ASP A 131 6.67 21.68 10.00
C ASP A 131 5.51 20.86 10.58
N PHE A 132 5.15 21.14 11.83
CA PHE A 132 4.06 20.45 12.52
C PHE A 132 2.68 20.71 11.91
N THR A 133 2.53 21.69 11.02
CA THR A 133 1.27 21.95 10.33
C THR A 133 1.08 21.08 9.08
N VAL A 134 2.15 20.39 8.64
CA VAL A 134 2.19 19.46 7.49
C VAL A 134 1.34 19.95 6.30
N PRO A 135 1.57 21.18 5.80
CA PRO A 135 0.71 21.83 4.82
C PRO A 135 0.65 21.10 3.47
N GLU A 136 1.68 20.30 3.16
CA GLU A 136 1.87 19.59 1.90
C GLU A 136 1.14 18.25 1.79
N VAL A 137 0.54 17.74 2.89
CA VAL A 137 -0.23 16.49 2.88
C VAL A 137 -1.73 16.76 3.00
N SER A 138 -2.54 15.91 2.36
CA SER A 138 -4.00 16.01 2.42
C SER A 138 -4.52 15.85 3.86
N PRO A 139 -5.73 16.34 4.19
CA PRO A 139 -6.32 16.12 5.51
C PRO A 139 -6.40 14.64 5.93
N ALA A 140 -6.73 13.74 5.00
CA ALA A 140 -6.79 12.31 5.26
C ALA A 140 -5.40 11.71 5.58
N GLU A 141 -4.39 12.07 4.79
CA GLU A 141 -3.01 11.63 5.02
C GLU A 141 -2.46 12.20 6.34
N ARG A 142 -2.80 13.45 6.68
CA ARG A 142 -2.45 14.06 7.96
C ARG A 142 -3.04 13.29 9.14
N SER A 143 -4.32 12.91 9.06
CA SER A 143 -4.95 12.06 10.06
C SER A 143 -4.23 10.72 10.20
N ALA A 144 -3.90 10.07 9.08
CA ALA A 144 -3.16 8.81 9.09
C ALA A 144 -1.77 8.94 9.73
N ILE A 145 -1.04 10.02 9.46
CA ILE A 145 0.26 10.33 10.06
C ILE A 145 0.16 10.42 11.59
N TYR A 146 -0.80 11.20 12.10
CA TYR A 146 -0.96 11.35 13.55
C TYR A 146 -1.49 10.09 14.22
N VAL A 147 -2.39 9.35 13.57
CA VAL A 147 -2.86 8.04 14.07
C VAL A 147 -1.67 7.07 14.17
N ALA A 148 -0.86 6.93 13.11
CA ALA A 148 0.32 6.07 13.12
C ALA A 148 1.33 6.47 14.21
N MET A 149 1.52 7.77 14.44
CA MET A 149 2.35 8.27 15.54
C MET A 149 1.79 7.84 16.90
N ILE A 150 0.49 8.04 17.15
CA ILE A 150 -0.17 7.66 18.41
C ILE A 150 -0.13 6.14 18.62
N GLU A 151 -0.39 5.34 17.58
CA GLU A 151 -0.33 3.88 17.64
C GLU A 151 1.08 3.38 17.95
N THR A 152 2.10 3.94 17.31
CA THR A 152 3.51 3.58 17.59
C THR A 152 3.86 3.89 19.04
N LEU A 153 3.40 5.03 19.56
CA LEU A 153 3.62 5.41 20.97
C LEU A 153 2.86 4.49 21.93
N ALA A 154 1.61 4.14 21.61
CA ALA A 154 0.82 3.19 22.39
C ALA A 154 1.46 1.79 22.40
N GLN A 155 1.97 1.33 21.27
CA GLN A 155 2.72 0.08 21.17
C GLN A 155 3.97 0.13 22.05
N LEU A 156 4.74 1.22 22.01
CA LEU A 156 5.91 1.41 22.87
C LEU A 156 5.53 1.29 24.36
N HIS A 157 4.44 1.94 24.76
CA HIS A 157 3.94 1.93 26.13
C HIS A 157 3.40 0.56 26.57
N SER A 158 2.98 -0.28 25.63
CA SER A 158 2.50 -1.65 25.91
C SER A 158 3.63 -2.66 26.17
N LEU A 159 4.88 -2.29 25.85
CA LEU A 159 6.02 -3.19 26.00
C LEU A 159 6.37 -3.38 27.48
N ASN A 160 6.51 -4.63 27.89
CA ASN A 160 6.91 -4.97 29.24
C ASN A 160 8.43 -4.79 29.42
N ILE A 161 8.83 -3.89 30.31
CA ILE A 161 10.24 -3.56 30.53
C ILE A 161 11.10 -4.73 31.05
N HIS A 162 10.49 -5.69 31.76
CA HIS A 162 11.19 -6.88 32.26
C HIS A 162 11.52 -7.84 31.12
N SER A 163 10.56 -8.03 30.21
CA SER A 163 10.80 -8.84 29.00
C SER A 163 11.91 -8.26 28.11
N LEU A 164 12.10 -6.93 28.15
CA LEU A 164 13.14 -6.21 27.43
C LEU A 164 14.50 -6.18 28.16
N GLN A 165 14.58 -6.70 29.39
CA GLN A 165 15.79 -6.62 30.24
C GLN A 165 16.27 -5.17 30.46
N LEU A 166 15.32 -4.24 30.61
CA LEU A 166 15.57 -2.82 30.83
C LEU A 166 15.35 -2.39 32.29
N GLU A 167 15.33 -3.34 33.23
CA GLU A 167 15.21 -3.03 34.66
C GLU A 167 16.37 -2.13 35.12
N GLY A 168 16.06 -1.16 36.00
CA GLY A 168 17.06 -0.26 36.57
C GLY A 168 17.51 0.90 35.64
N TYR A 169 16.96 1.02 34.44
CA TYR A 169 17.19 2.21 33.59
C TYR A 169 16.47 3.45 34.13
N GLY A 170 15.46 3.30 34.97
CA GLY A 170 14.71 4.40 35.59
C GLY A 170 14.56 4.22 37.09
N ILE A 171 14.02 5.25 37.72
CA ILE A 171 13.39 5.12 39.04
C ILE A 171 11.92 4.98 38.69
N GLY A 172 11.31 3.81 38.88
CA GLY A 172 9.91 3.55 38.54
C GLY A 172 8.96 4.21 39.54
N ALA A 173 8.84 3.64 40.74
CA ALA A 173 8.00 4.10 41.83
C ALA A 173 8.04 5.61 42.11
N GLY A 174 6.90 6.30 42.05
CA GLY A 174 6.74 7.74 42.33
C GLY A 174 7.11 8.66 41.16
N TYR A 175 6.90 8.22 39.92
CA TYR A 175 7.26 8.97 38.71
C TYR A 175 6.53 10.31 38.62
N CYS A 176 5.19 10.32 38.66
CA CYS A 176 4.37 11.52 38.56
C CYS A 176 4.73 12.53 39.65
N LYS A 177 4.87 12.06 40.90
CA LYS A 177 5.29 12.92 42.02
C LYS A 177 6.64 13.58 41.78
N ARG A 178 7.63 12.81 41.30
CA ARG A 178 8.96 13.35 40.96
C ARG A 178 8.88 14.35 39.81
N GLN A 179 8.11 14.07 38.78
CA GLN A 179 7.97 14.94 37.61
C GLN A 179 7.37 16.29 38.02
N VAL A 180 6.23 16.28 38.72
CA VAL A 180 5.59 17.51 39.22
C VAL A 180 6.57 18.28 40.11
N SER A 181 7.21 17.62 41.08
CA SER A 181 8.21 18.26 41.95
C SER A 181 9.39 18.86 41.18
N THR A 182 9.82 18.22 40.10
CA THR A 182 10.95 18.68 39.27
C THR A 182 10.54 19.87 38.42
N TRP A 183 9.36 19.81 37.79
CA TRP A 183 8.81 20.91 37.01
C TRP A 183 8.58 22.15 37.87
N THR A 184 8.02 22.00 39.07
CA THR A 184 7.85 23.11 40.02
C THR A 184 9.19 23.77 40.36
N LYS A 185 10.19 22.99 40.75
CA LYS A 185 11.53 23.52 41.08
C LYS A 185 12.21 24.20 39.89
N GLN A 186 12.08 23.63 38.70
CA GLN A 186 12.64 24.20 37.48
C GLN A 186 11.96 25.52 37.12
N TYR A 187 10.63 25.58 37.25
CA TYR A 187 9.88 26.81 37.07
C TYR A 187 10.30 27.87 38.08
N GLU A 188 10.32 27.55 39.38
CA GLU A 188 10.76 28.47 40.44
C GLU A 188 12.18 29.01 40.20
N ALA A 189 13.10 28.15 39.75
CA ALA A 189 14.48 28.54 39.45
C ALA A 189 14.60 29.44 38.20
N ALA A 190 13.67 29.33 37.25
CA ALA A 190 13.66 30.10 36.01
C ALA A 190 12.73 31.33 36.05
N ALA A 191 11.82 31.40 37.03
CA ALA A 191 10.84 32.47 37.17
C ALA A 191 11.54 33.78 37.55
N HIS A 192 11.31 34.82 36.72
CA HIS A 192 11.78 36.18 36.96
C HIS A 192 10.66 37.11 37.45
N GLN A 193 9.43 36.60 37.48
CA GLN A 193 8.23 37.28 37.96
C GLN A 193 7.29 36.26 38.59
N ASP A 194 6.48 36.69 39.55
CA ASP A 194 5.45 35.84 40.16
C ASP A 194 4.25 35.69 39.19
N ILE A 195 3.81 34.45 38.98
CA ILE A 195 2.64 34.13 38.16
C ILE A 195 1.72 33.25 39.00
N PRO A 196 0.71 33.82 39.67
CA PRO A 196 -0.15 33.10 40.62
C PRO A 196 -0.81 31.85 40.02
N ALA A 197 -1.13 31.86 38.73
CA ALA A 197 -1.71 30.72 38.03
C ALA A 197 -0.78 29.50 37.98
N MET A 198 0.55 29.71 37.87
CA MET A 198 1.53 28.62 37.89
C MET A 198 1.66 28.00 39.27
N SER A 199 1.62 28.81 40.33
CA SER A 199 1.61 28.33 41.71
C SER A 199 0.36 27.50 42.01
N GLN A 200 -0.81 28.00 41.58
CA GLN A 200 -2.07 27.26 41.69
C GLN A 200 -2.05 25.93 40.93
N LEU A 201 -1.50 25.92 39.70
CA LEU A 201 -1.37 24.71 38.90
C LEU A 201 -0.43 23.70 39.55
N SER A 202 0.72 24.14 40.06
CA SER A 202 1.68 23.28 40.78
C SER A 202 1.04 22.64 42.02
N ASP A 203 0.35 23.44 42.83
CA ASP A 203 -0.37 22.95 44.01
C ASP A 203 -1.48 21.97 43.64
N TRP A 204 -2.21 22.26 42.56
CA TRP A 204 -3.26 21.39 42.06
C TRP A 204 -2.69 20.06 41.57
N LEU A 205 -1.62 20.06 40.77
CA LEU A 205 -0.96 18.85 40.29
C LEU A 205 -0.45 17.98 41.44
N MET A 206 0.15 18.59 42.47
CA MET A 206 0.63 17.86 43.64
C MET A 206 -0.50 17.24 44.49
N LYS A 207 -1.67 17.89 44.54
CA LYS A 207 -2.85 17.39 45.27
C LYS A 207 -3.64 16.34 44.50
N ASN A 208 -3.52 16.31 43.17
CA ASN A 208 -4.27 15.41 42.28
C ASN A 208 -3.34 14.38 41.60
N LEU A 209 -2.28 13.96 42.30
CA LEU A 209 -1.48 12.83 41.84
C LEU A 209 -2.31 11.54 41.87
N PRO A 210 -2.03 10.57 40.97
CA PRO A 210 -2.69 9.26 41.01
C PRO A 210 -2.47 8.56 42.36
N ASP A 211 -3.48 7.83 42.84
CA ASP A 211 -3.39 7.05 44.08
C ASP A 211 -2.28 5.98 44.03
N ASN A 212 -1.97 5.48 42.83
CA ASN A 212 -0.86 4.57 42.55
C ASN A 212 0.05 5.17 41.45
N ASP A 213 1.33 5.35 41.77
CA ASP A 213 2.36 5.93 40.89
C ASP A 213 3.56 4.98 40.77
N ASN A 214 3.31 3.67 40.88
CA ASN A 214 4.36 2.64 40.88
C ASN A 214 4.50 1.85 39.58
N GLU A 215 3.75 2.23 38.55
CA GLU A 215 3.82 1.57 37.25
C GLU A 215 5.13 1.90 36.53
N GLU A 216 5.77 0.88 35.96
CA GLU A 216 7.01 1.03 35.22
C GLU A 216 6.77 0.73 33.73
N ASN A 217 6.77 1.79 32.93
CA ASN A 217 6.59 1.70 31.48
C ASN A 217 7.74 2.42 30.76
N LEU A 218 8.03 2.00 29.53
CA LEU A 218 8.99 2.69 28.67
C LEU A 218 8.30 3.89 28.01
N ILE A 219 8.75 5.11 28.33
CA ILE A 219 8.18 6.36 27.81
C ILE A 219 9.20 7.06 26.92
N HIS A 220 8.75 7.56 25.77
CA HIS A 220 9.57 8.41 24.89
C HIS A 220 9.31 9.90 25.17
N GLY A 221 10.25 10.57 25.86
CA GLY A 221 10.07 11.94 26.33
C GLY A 221 10.09 13.04 25.25
N ASP A 222 10.42 12.71 24.00
CA ASP A 222 10.49 13.67 22.88
C ASP A 222 9.89 13.08 21.58
N PHE A 223 8.70 12.47 21.68
CA PHE A 223 8.05 11.77 20.56
C PHE A 223 7.20 12.75 19.72
N LYS A 224 7.80 13.28 18.65
CA LYS A 224 7.23 14.34 17.81
C LYS A 224 7.61 14.14 16.34
N LEU A 225 6.88 14.78 15.42
CA LEU A 225 6.97 14.55 13.97
C LEU A 225 8.38 14.68 13.36
N ASP A 226 9.21 15.58 13.88
CA ASP A 226 10.58 15.82 13.43
C ASP A 226 11.61 14.84 14.03
N ASN A 227 11.18 13.98 14.95
CA ASN A 227 11.98 12.93 15.59
C ASN A 227 11.58 11.50 15.18
N ILE A 228 10.64 11.35 14.25
CA ILE A 228 10.18 10.05 13.73
C ILE A 228 10.33 10.02 12.22
N VAL A 229 10.59 8.82 11.69
CA VAL A 229 10.74 8.60 10.26
C VAL A 229 9.49 7.92 9.76
N PHE A 230 8.77 8.59 8.86
CA PHE A 230 7.66 7.99 8.13
C PHE A 230 8.19 7.29 6.88
N HIS A 231 7.68 6.10 6.58
CA HIS A 231 8.08 5.38 5.37
C HIS A 231 7.87 6.27 4.12
N PRO A 232 8.77 6.22 3.12
CA PRO A 232 8.68 7.08 1.94
C PRO A 232 7.42 6.81 1.11
N THR A 233 6.92 5.58 1.07
CA THR A 233 5.78 5.13 0.20
C THR A 233 5.05 3.85 0.68
N GLU A 234 4.55 3.76 1.92
CA GLU A 234 3.65 2.65 2.42
C GLU A 234 4.30 1.38 3.04
N GLU A 235 3.80 0.97 4.21
CA GLU A 235 4.12 -0.26 4.98
C GLU A 235 3.78 -1.57 4.21
N VAL A 236 2.89 -1.50 3.22
CA VAL A 236 2.39 -2.66 2.47
C VAL A 236 3.45 -3.22 1.51
N ILE A 237 4.20 -2.36 0.81
CA ILE A 237 5.20 -2.79 -0.17
C ILE A 237 6.37 -3.49 0.54
N GLU A 238 6.79 -2.96 1.69
CA GLU A 238 7.88 -3.52 2.49
C GLU A 238 7.55 -4.93 3.00
N PHE A 239 6.32 -5.18 3.43
CA PHE A 239 5.88 -6.53 3.82
C PHE A 239 6.15 -7.56 2.72
N TYR A 240 5.77 -7.26 1.47
CA TYR A 240 5.96 -8.21 0.36
C TYR A 240 7.43 -8.36 -0.05
N VAL A 241 8.21 -7.28 -0.01
CA VAL A 241 9.65 -7.32 -0.31
C VAL A 241 10.40 -8.14 0.75
N GLN A 242 10.12 -7.93 2.04
CA GLN A 242 10.80 -8.66 3.13
C GLN A 242 10.42 -10.15 3.16
N ASN A 243 9.19 -10.48 2.73
CA ASN A 243 8.67 -11.85 2.78
C ASN A 243 8.78 -12.62 1.45
N GLU A 244 9.40 -12.08 0.41
CA GLU A 244 9.44 -12.67 -0.95
C GLU A 244 9.85 -14.16 -0.97
N ASN A 245 10.75 -14.56 -0.07
CA ASN A 245 11.26 -15.93 0.07
C ASN A 245 10.66 -16.73 1.25
N SER A 246 9.62 -16.22 1.90
CA SER A 246 8.92 -16.89 3.00
C SER A 246 7.52 -17.37 2.58
N ALA A 247 6.91 -18.23 3.40
CA ALA A 247 5.51 -18.60 3.23
C ALA A 247 4.55 -17.43 3.52
N ASP A 248 5.03 -16.38 4.20
CA ASP A 248 4.24 -15.20 4.55
C ASP A 248 4.02 -14.26 3.37
N LYS A 249 4.70 -14.43 2.23
CA LYS A 249 4.41 -13.68 0.98
C LYS A 249 2.97 -13.81 0.48
N TRP A 250 2.31 -14.87 0.91
CA TRP A 250 0.94 -15.22 0.58
C TRP A 250 -0.08 -14.60 1.56
N LYS A 251 0.39 -13.94 2.63
CA LYS A 251 -0.47 -13.25 3.59
C LYS A 251 -0.60 -11.77 3.23
N LYS A 252 -1.56 -11.09 3.86
CA LYS A 252 -1.70 -9.63 3.80
C LYS A 252 -1.10 -9.01 5.06
N PRO A 253 -0.47 -7.82 4.96
CA PRO A 253 0.04 -7.13 6.14
C PRO A 253 -1.12 -6.63 7.01
N LEU A 254 -0.89 -6.56 8.33
CA LEU A 254 -1.90 -6.15 9.32
C LEU A 254 -2.50 -4.76 9.06
N VAL A 255 -1.76 -3.87 8.39
CA VAL A 255 -2.26 -2.56 7.98
C VAL A 255 -3.49 -2.66 7.07
N ILE A 256 -3.62 -3.70 6.25
CA ILE A 256 -4.80 -3.91 5.39
C ILE A 256 -6.03 -4.19 6.24
N ASP A 257 -5.91 -5.02 7.28
CA ASP A 257 -7.05 -5.32 8.16
C ASP A 257 -7.47 -4.07 8.95
N LYS A 258 -6.51 -3.28 9.44
CA LYS A 258 -6.81 -1.98 10.07
C LYS A 258 -7.56 -1.03 9.12
N LEU A 259 -7.07 -0.89 7.88
CA LEU A 259 -7.71 -0.05 6.87
C LEU A 259 -9.12 -0.52 6.53
N LYS A 260 -9.35 -1.84 6.47
CA LYS A 260 -10.69 -2.40 6.29
C LYS A 260 -11.63 -2.05 7.44
N GLU A 261 -11.16 -2.14 8.70
CA GLU A 261 -11.98 -1.77 9.86
C GLU A 261 -12.31 -0.27 9.87
N MET A 262 -11.35 0.60 9.51
CA MET A 262 -11.62 2.04 9.34
C MET A 262 -12.64 2.29 8.23
N ALA A 263 -12.49 1.64 7.07
CA ALA A 263 -13.42 1.77 5.95
C ALA A 263 -14.85 1.32 6.34
N LYS A 264 -14.98 0.23 7.11
CA LYS A 264 -16.28 -0.22 7.65
C LYS A 264 -16.91 0.82 8.57
N VAL A 265 -16.14 1.42 9.49
CA VAL A 265 -16.63 2.46 10.41
C VAL A 265 -17.16 3.69 9.66
N GLU A 266 -16.50 4.07 8.57
CA GLU A 266 -16.91 5.21 7.73
C GLU A 266 -17.99 4.85 6.70
N GLY A 267 -18.43 3.59 6.62
CA GLY A 267 -19.42 3.13 5.65
C GLY A 267 -18.88 2.96 4.22
N LEU A 268 -17.57 3.00 4.03
CA LEU A 268 -16.89 2.80 2.75
C LEU A 268 -16.67 1.30 2.47
N TRP A 269 -17.74 0.51 2.40
CA TRP A 269 -17.65 -0.96 2.35
C TRP A 269 -18.68 -1.56 1.40
N ASN A 270 -18.28 -2.56 0.60
CA ASN A 270 -19.13 -3.22 -0.42
C ASN A 270 -19.74 -2.24 -1.45
N LEU A 271 -19.00 -1.17 -1.79
CA LEU A 271 -19.49 -0.07 -2.62
C LEU A 271 -19.95 -0.52 -4.02
N PHE A 272 -19.39 -1.63 -4.52
CA PHE A 272 -19.66 -2.21 -5.83
C PHE A 272 -21.07 -2.78 -5.98
N LEU A 273 -21.78 -3.09 -4.89
CA LEU A 273 -23.05 -3.82 -4.92
C LEU A 273 -24.23 -2.87 -4.69
N PRO A 274 -25.01 -2.50 -5.73
CA PRO A 274 -26.05 -1.48 -5.62
C PRO A 274 -27.11 -1.75 -4.54
N ALA A 275 -27.46 -3.02 -4.34
CA ALA A 275 -28.44 -3.43 -3.32
C ALA A 275 -27.96 -3.20 -1.88
N VAL A 276 -26.66 -2.99 -1.67
CA VAL A 276 -26.05 -2.71 -0.35
C VAL A 276 -25.64 -1.25 -0.25
N SER A 277 -24.93 -0.73 -1.25
CA SER A 277 -24.37 0.62 -1.23
C SER A 277 -25.36 1.72 -1.61
N GLY A 278 -26.42 1.39 -2.35
CA GLY A 278 -27.34 2.35 -2.94
C GLY A 278 -26.75 3.14 -4.13
N LEU A 279 -25.53 2.81 -4.56
CA LEU A 279 -24.85 3.45 -5.69
C LEU A 279 -25.24 2.79 -7.01
N ASN A 280 -25.44 3.59 -8.06
CA ASN A 280 -25.56 3.07 -9.42
C ASN A 280 -24.17 2.77 -10.03
N GLN A 281 -24.13 2.21 -11.24
CA GLN A 281 -22.88 1.85 -11.89
C GLN A 281 -22.04 3.07 -12.28
N VAL A 282 -22.67 4.19 -12.66
CA VAL A 282 -21.94 5.44 -12.96
C VAL A 282 -21.29 6.01 -11.70
N ASP A 283 -22.00 6.02 -10.57
CA ASP A 283 -21.46 6.47 -9.28
C ASP A 283 -20.25 5.61 -8.87
N TYR A 284 -20.41 4.29 -8.97
CA TYR A 284 -19.33 3.36 -8.65
C TYR A 284 -18.15 3.44 -9.63
N ALA A 285 -18.37 3.81 -10.90
CA ALA A 285 -17.30 3.90 -11.90
C ALA A 285 -16.20 4.87 -11.49
N VAL A 286 -16.58 6.04 -10.97
CA VAL A 286 -15.62 7.07 -10.53
C VAL A 286 -14.91 6.64 -9.25
N ILE A 287 -15.61 5.97 -8.33
CA ILE A 287 -15.00 5.40 -7.11
C ILE A 287 -13.99 4.30 -7.48
N ALA A 288 -14.38 3.38 -8.36
CA ALA A 288 -13.52 2.30 -8.81
C ALA A 288 -12.29 2.83 -9.57
N GLU A 289 -12.43 3.90 -10.35
CA GLU A 289 -11.28 4.63 -10.93
C GLU A 289 -10.29 5.07 -9.84
N GLU A 290 -10.74 5.67 -8.75
CA GLU A 290 -9.85 6.06 -7.64
C GLU A 290 -9.16 4.85 -6.99
N THR A 291 -9.90 3.76 -6.75
CA THR A 291 -9.28 2.52 -6.21
C THR A 291 -8.25 1.93 -7.14
N GLY A 292 -8.37 2.15 -8.45
CA GLY A 292 -7.42 1.66 -9.46
C GLY A 292 -6.03 2.27 -9.39
N LYS A 293 -5.86 3.39 -8.65
CA LYS A 293 -4.57 4.06 -8.48
C LYS A 293 -3.65 3.33 -7.49
N CYS A 294 -4.18 2.41 -6.68
CA CYS A 294 -3.44 1.65 -5.68
C CYS A 294 -3.85 0.17 -5.70
N PHE A 295 -2.87 -0.74 -5.72
CA PHE A 295 -3.12 -2.17 -5.97
C PHE A 295 -3.93 -2.87 -4.86
N PHE A 296 -3.87 -2.38 -3.61
CA PHE A 296 -4.61 -2.95 -2.48
C PHE A 296 -5.85 -2.14 -2.10
N ALA A 297 -6.10 -0.97 -2.73
CA ALA A 297 -7.27 -0.16 -2.39
C ALA A 297 -8.61 -0.89 -2.60
N PRO A 298 -8.81 -1.71 -3.65
CA PRO A 298 -10.04 -2.49 -3.78
C PRO A 298 -10.30 -3.42 -2.59
N ASP A 299 -9.27 -3.99 -1.97
CA ASP A 299 -9.38 -4.84 -0.78
C ASP A 299 -9.92 -4.10 0.44
N VAL A 300 -9.43 -2.88 0.64
CA VAL A 300 -9.77 -2.03 1.79
C VAL A 300 -11.26 -1.75 1.82
N PHE A 301 -11.90 -1.65 0.65
CA PHE A 301 -13.33 -1.39 0.50
C PHE A 301 -14.17 -2.64 0.19
N ASN A 302 -13.57 -3.84 0.30
CA ASN A 302 -14.16 -5.14 -0.08
C ASN A 302 -14.75 -5.18 -1.50
N CYS A 303 -14.02 -4.59 -2.43
CA CYS A 303 -14.40 -4.37 -3.81
C CYS A 303 -13.49 -5.11 -4.82
N GLN A 304 -12.64 -6.02 -4.36
CA GLN A 304 -11.70 -6.78 -5.19
C GLN A 304 -12.39 -7.83 -6.09
N ALA A 305 -11.70 -8.26 -7.14
CA ALA A 305 -12.02 -9.49 -7.86
C ALA A 305 -11.19 -10.65 -7.27
N PRO A 306 -11.70 -11.90 -7.26
CA PRO A 306 -12.96 -12.35 -7.83
C PRO A 306 -14.18 -12.23 -6.88
N ASP A 307 -13.96 -11.81 -5.64
CA ASP A 307 -15.00 -11.81 -4.59
C ASP A 307 -16.23 -10.97 -4.95
N SER A 308 -16.05 -9.77 -5.48
CA SER A 308 -17.17 -8.91 -5.90
C SER A 308 -18.11 -9.59 -6.90
N GLY A 309 -17.57 -10.25 -7.92
CA GLY A 309 -18.38 -11.01 -8.89
C GLY A 309 -19.06 -12.22 -8.27
N ASN A 310 -18.41 -12.90 -7.32
CA ASN A 310 -18.98 -14.06 -6.63
C ASN A 310 -20.11 -13.65 -5.67
N MET A 311 -19.94 -12.52 -4.97
CA MET A 311 -20.97 -11.92 -4.13
C MET A 311 -22.20 -11.52 -4.95
N GLU A 312 -22.01 -10.88 -6.11
CA GLU A 312 -23.13 -10.51 -6.97
C GLU A 312 -23.88 -11.73 -7.51
N LEU A 313 -23.16 -12.79 -7.87
CA LEU A 313 -23.75 -14.06 -8.30
C LEU A 313 -24.64 -14.66 -7.20
N LEU A 314 -24.13 -14.76 -5.96
CA LEU A 314 -24.89 -15.28 -4.83
C LEU A 314 -26.06 -14.37 -4.45
N HIS A 315 -25.90 -13.06 -4.58
CA HIS A 315 -26.97 -12.10 -4.35
C HIS A 315 -28.15 -12.33 -5.31
N LEU A 316 -27.87 -12.52 -6.60
CA LEU A 316 -28.89 -12.70 -7.64
C LEU A 316 -29.50 -14.11 -7.69
N TYR A 317 -28.68 -15.15 -7.48
CA TYR A 317 -29.05 -16.54 -7.79
C TYR A 317 -28.95 -17.51 -6.61
N GLY A 318 -28.34 -17.09 -5.50
CA GLY A 318 -28.23 -17.92 -4.31
C GLY A 318 -29.60 -18.17 -3.68
N SER A 319 -29.83 -19.39 -3.21
CA SER A 319 -30.92 -19.66 -2.26
C SER A 319 -30.64 -18.95 -0.93
N GLU A 320 -31.68 -18.74 -0.11
CA GLU A 320 -31.53 -18.09 1.20
C GLU A 320 -30.49 -18.79 2.09
N LYS A 321 -30.45 -20.13 2.07
CA LYS A 321 -29.43 -20.91 2.79
C LYS A 321 -28.02 -20.65 2.25
N GLN A 322 -27.85 -20.55 0.93
CA GLN A 322 -26.56 -20.22 0.32
C GLN A 322 -26.13 -18.79 0.63
N LYS A 323 -27.07 -17.83 0.66
CA LYS A 323 -26.78 -16.44 1.03
C LYS A 323 -26.31 -16.33 2.48
N GLN A 324 -27.04 -16.94 3.42
CA GLN A 324 -26.64 -16.97 4.84
C GLN A 324 -25.28 -17.63 5.03
N GLN A 325 -25.04 -18.76 4.35
CA GLN A 325 -23.82 -19.52 4.55
C GLN A 325 -22.59 -18.87 3.91
N TRP A 326 -22.74 -18.18 2.77
CA TRP A 326 -21.60 -17.74 1.95
C TRP A 326 -21.60 -16.25 1.60
N LEU A 327 -22.75 -15.68 1.23
CA LEU A 327 -22.83 -14.26 0.87
C LEU A 327 -22.58 -13.37 2.09
N GLU A 328 -23.18 -13.68 3.24
CA GLU A 328 -23.02 -12.89 4.46
C GLU A 328 -21.55 -12.84 4.93
N PRO A 329 -20.81 -13.97 5.05
CA PRO A 329 -19.38 -13.92 5.37
C PRO A 329 -18.53 -13.16 4.34
N LEU A 330 -18.83 -13.28 3.04
CA LEU A 330 -18.14 -12.52 2.00
C LEU A 330 -18.40 -11.01 2.13
N LEU A 331 -19.64 -10.60 2.39
CA LEU A 331 -20.01 -9.20 2.63
C LEU A 331 -19.37 -8.65 3.91
N GLN A 332 -19.04 -9.49 4.89
CA GLN A 332 -18.30 -9.11 6.10
C GLN A 332 -16.78 -9.05 5.88
N GLY A 333 -16.28 -9.62 4.78
CA GLY A 333 -14.86 -9.79 4.49
C GLY A 333 -14.15 -10.81 5.38
N SER A 334 -14.88 -11.75 5.98
CA SER A 334 -14.34 -12.77 6.89
C SER A 334 -13.87 -14.04 6.16
N ILE A 335 -14.35 -14.26 4.94
CA ILE A 335 -13.86 -15.27 4.01
C ILE A 335 -13.56 -14.64 2.64
N ALA A 336 -12.84 -15.37 1.81
CA ALA A 336 -12.70 -15.07 0.39
C ALA A 336 -13.19 -16.25 -0.46
N SER A 337 -13.28 -16.01 -1.75
CA SER A 337 -13.80 -16.95 -2.74
C SER A 337 -12.91 -16.97 -3.98
N CYS A 338 -13.08 -18.01 -4.79
CA CYS A 338 -12.45 -18.11 -6.11
C CYS A 338 -13.49 -18.54 -7.14
N PHE A 339 -13.26 -18.22 -8.41
CA PHE A 339 -14.15 -18.60 -9.52
C PHE A 339 -13.46 -19.61 -10.43
N CYS A 340 -13.99 -20.84 -10.47
CA CYS A 340 -13.40 -21.97 -11.17
C CYS A 340 -14.07 -22.26 -12.52
N MET A 341 -13.55 -21.70 -13.61
CA MET A 341 -14.09 -21.91 -14.96
C MET A 341 -13.08 -22.50 -15.93
N SER A 342 -11.93 -21.85 -16.14
CA SER A 342 -10.94 -22.25 -17.14
C SER A 342 -10.29 -23.60 -16.85
N GLU A 343 -10.03 -24.37 -17.90
CA GLU A 343 -9.44 -25.70 -17.87
C GLU A 343 -8.14 -25.73 -18.67
N PRO A 344 -7.12 -26.49 -18.23
CA PRO A 344 -5.83 -26.54 -18.92
C PRO A 344 -5.85 -27.30 -20.24
N ASN A 345 -6.75 -28.28 -20.39
CA ASN A 345 -6.72 -29.22 -21.52
C ASN A 345 -7.62 -28.82 -22.70
N VAL A 346 -8.43 -27.76 -22.55
CA VAL A 346 -9.38 -27.31 -23.57
C VAL A 346 -9.31 -25.80 -23.76
N ALA A 347 -9.65 -25.35 -24.98
CA ALA A 347 -9.73 -23.93 -25.30
C ALA A 347 -10.92 -23.28 -24.59
N SER A 348 -10.69 -22.84 -23.35
CA SER A 348 -11.71 -22.36 -22.41
C SER A 348 -12.33 -21.00 -22.79
N SER A 349 -11.81 -20.33 -23.82
CA SER A 349 -12.43 -19.13 -24.39
C SER A 349 -13.80 -19.43 -25.01
N ASP A 350 -13.99 -20.66 -25.49
CA ASP A 350 -15.31 -21.19 -25.81
C ASP A 350 -15.79 -22.05 -24.64
N ALA A 351 -16.79 -21.53 -23.92
CA ALA A 351 -17.33 -22.16 -22.73
C ALA A 351 -18.00 -23.52 -23.02
N THR A 352 -18.32 -23.84 -24.28
CA THR A 352 -18.90 -25.15 -24.63
C THR A 352 -17.87 -26.29 -24.62
N ASN A 353 -16.57 -25.97 -24.59
CA ASN A 353 -15.50 -26.98 -24.54
C ASN A 353 -15.20 -27.48 -23.13
N ILE A 354 -15.77 -26.87 -22.09
CA ILE A 354 -15.55 -27.23 -20.69
C ILE A 354 -15.97 -28.68 -20.44
N GLU A 355 -15.03 -29.51 -19.96
CA GLU A 355 -15.19 -30.97 -19.83
C GLU A 355 -15.17 -31.47 -18.38
N CYS A 356 -14.93 -30.60 -17.38
CA CYS A 356 -15.04 -30.96 -15.96
C CYS A 356 -16.42 -31.58 -15.68
N SER A 357 -16.41 -32.84 -15.25
CA SER A 357 -17.60 -33.67 -15.09
C SER A 357 -18.28 -33.35 -13.76
N ILE A 358 -19.59 -33.09 -13.83
CA ILE A 358 -20.48 -32.98 -12.66
C ILE A 358 -21.56 -34.04 -12.82
N GLN A 359 -21.54 -35.07 -11.97
CA GLN A 359 -22.49 -36.18 -12.01
C GLN A 359 -23.41 -36.14 -10.80
N ARG A 360 -24.71 -36.27 -11.02
CA ARG A 360 -25.70 -36.37 -9.95
C ARG A 360 -25.68 -37.79 -9.37
N ASP A 361 -25.55 -37.89 -8.06
CA ASP A 361 -25.60 -39.15 -7.31
C ASP A 361 -26.52 -38.96 -6.09
N GLY A 362 -27.79 -39.32 -6.26
CA GLY A 362 -28.84 -39.14 -5.26
C GLY A 362 -29.04 -37.69 -4.83
N ASP A 363 -28.80 -37.42 -3.54
CA ASP A 363 -28.92 -36.11 -2.90
C ASP A 363 -27.62 -35.27 -2.99
N SER A 364 -26.65 -35.70 -3.81
CA SER A 364 -25.35 -35.06 -3.96
C SER A 364 -24.87 -35.00 -5.42
N TYR A 365 -23.80 -34.25 -5.65
CA TYR A 365 -23.03 -34.24 -6.89
C TYR A 365 -21.61 -34.71 -6.65
N VAL A 366 -21.04 -35.42 -7.63
CA VAL A 366 -19.62 -35.79 -7.69
C VAL A 366 -18.96 -35.00 -8.80
N ILE A 367 -17.88 -34.28 -8.47
CA ILE A 367 -17.16 -33.38 -9.38
C ILE A 367 -15.77 -33.96 -9.65
N ASN A 368 -15.42 -34.07 -10.94
CA ASN A 368 -14.11 -34.53 -11.42
C ASN A 368 -13.58 -33.65 -12.55
N GLY A 369 -12.38 -33.13 -12.41
CA GLY A 369 -11.74 -32.35 -13.47
C GLY A 369 -10.59 -31.50 -12.97
N LYS A 370 -9.98 -30.75 -13.89
CA LYS A 370 -8.89 -29.81 -13.60
C LYS A 370 -9.31 -28.41 -13.96
N LYS A 371 -8.97 -27.44 -13.12
CA LYS A 371 -9.18 -26.01 -13.35
C LYS A 371 -7.87 -25.27 -13.15
N TRP A 372 -7.61 -24.20 -13.91
CA TRP A 372 -6.39 -23.40 -13.80
C TRP A 372 -6.68 -21.92 -14.00
N TRP A 373 -5.70 -21.07 -13.68
CA TRP A 373 -5.88 -19.62 -13.56
C TRP A 373 -6.92 -19.24 -12.50
N ILE A 374 -6.99 -20.02 -11.42
CA ILE A 374 -7.92 -19.74 -10.32
C ILE A 374 -7.28 -18.72 -9.41
N THR A 375 -7.75 -17.47 -9.51
CA THR A 375 -7.30 -16.38 -8.65
C THR A 375 -7.76 -16.64 -7.22
N ASP A 376 -6.79 -16.78 -6.31
CA ASP A 376 -7.03 -16.78 -4.86
C ASP A 376 -6.53 -15.45 -4.30
N HIS A 377 -7.49 -14.59 -3.97
CA HIS A 377 -7.18 -13.25 -3.50
C HIS A 377 -6.77 -13.20 -2.02
N LEU A 378 -7.09 -14.23 -1.24
CA LEU A 378 -6.74 -14.30 0.18
C LEU A 378 -5.29 -14.72 0.34
N HIS A 379 -4.88 -15.75 -0.39
CA HIS A 379 -3.52 -16.29 -0.33
C HIS A 379 -2.60 -15.70 -1.39
N GLY A 380 -3.11 -14.91 -2.33
CA GLY A 380 -2.34 -14.33 -3.43
C GLY A 380 -2.00 -15.35 -4.51
N GLY A 381 -2.15 -14.94 -5.78
CA GLY A 381 -1.71 -15.73 -6.93
C GLY A 381 -2.82 -16.45 -7.69
N GLN A 382 -2.41 -17.37 -8.55
CA GLN A 382 -3.25 -18.09 -9.50
C GLN A 382 -2.88 -19.56 -9.49
N PHE A 383 -3.87 -20.42 -9.24
CA PHE A 383 -3.64 -21.83 -8.94
C PHE A 383 -4.25 -22.76 -9.99
N GLU A 384 -3.66 -23.96 -10.08
CA GLU A 384 -4.30 -25.14 -10.66
C GLU A 384 -4.98 -25.92 -9.53
N ILE A 385 -6.27 -26.23 -9.72
CA ILE A 385 -7.10 -26.95 -8.75
C ILE A 385 -7.62 -28.22 -9.40
N HIS A 386 -7.41 -29.36 -8.75
CA HIS A 386 -7.93 -30.66 -9.19
C HIS A 386 -9.12 -31.05 -8.32
N PHE A 387 -10.25 -31.31 -8.96
CA PHE A 387 -11.39 -31.96 -8.34
C PHE A 387 -11.24 -33.46 -8.58
N ASN A 388 -10.94 -34.22 -7.52
CA ASN A 388 -10.81 -35.67 -7.57
C ASN A 388 -11.87 -36.30 -6.67
N GLN A 389 -12.96 -36.77 -7.27
CA GLN A 389 -14.10 -37.38 -6.58
C GLN A 389 -14.70 -36.49 -5.48
N VAL A 390 -14.76 -35.17 -5.72
CA VAL A 390 -15.27 -34.21 -4.73
C VAL A 390 -16.79 -34.32 -4.66
N ARG A 391 -17.32 -34.64 -3.49
CA ARG A 391 -18.77 -34.78 -3.25
C ARG A 391 -19.34 -33.57 -2.53
N VAL A 392 -20.42 -33.00 -3.07
CA VAL A 392 -21.15 -31.88 -2.46
C VAL A 392 -22.65 -32.15 -2.43
N PRO A 393 -23.40 -31.62 -1.44
CA PRO A 393 -24.86 -31.75 -1.43
C PRO A 393 -25.51 -31.16 -2.69
N ALA A 394 -26.62 -31.74 -3.15
CA ALA A 394 -27.35 -31.24 -4.32
C ALA A 394 -27.85 -29.81 -4.12
N THR A 395 -28.05 -29.39 -2.87
CA THR A 395 -28.40 -28.01 -2.47
C THR A 395 -27.27 -27.01 -2.70
N ASN A 396 -26.05 -27.43 -3.04
CA ASN A 396 -24.96 -26.53 -3.41
C ASN A 396 -25.06 -26.05 -4.87
N LEU A 397 -25.92 -26.66 -5.70
CA LEU A 397 -26.17 -26.17 -7.05
C LEU A 397 -26.77 -24.76 -6.99
N ILE A 398 -26.23 -23.84 -7.78
CA ILE A 398 -26.73 -22.47 -7.85
C ILE A 398 -27.77 -22.40 -8.97
N LEU A 399 -28.94 -21.84 -8.66
CA LEU A 399 -30.11 -21.69 -9.53
C LEU A 399 -30.73 -23.01 -10.02
N GLY A 400 -30.02 -23.81 -10.82
CA GLY A 400 -30.55 -25.06 -11.38
C GLY A 400 -29.66 -25.71 -12.45
N GLU A 401 -29.95 -26.96 -12.78
CA GLU A 401 -29.22 -27.73 -13.80
C GLU A 401 -29.38 -27.08 -15.18
N GLY A 402 -28.30 -27.08 -15.98
CA GLY A 402 -28.28 -26.46 -17.31
C GLY A 402 -28.18 -24.92 -17.33
N ARG A 403 -28.12 -24.26 -16.16
CA ARG A 403 -28.09 -22.78 -16.07
C ARG A 403 -26.69 -22.17 -15.99
N GLY A 404 -25.63 -22.98 -16.11
CA GLY A 404 -24.24 -22.53 -15.93
C GLY A 404 -23.82 -21.38 -16.86
N PHE A 405 -24.20 -21.43 -18.14
CA PHE A 405 -23.86 -20.37 -19.11
C PHE A 405 -24.53 -19.04 -18.77
N GLU A 406 -25.79 -19.06 -18.34
CA GLU A 406 -26.53 -17.86 -17.92
C GLU A 406 -25.87 -17.19 -16.72
N ILE A 407 -25.53 -17.99 -15.71
CA ILE A 407 -24.87 -17.52 -14.49
C ILE A 407 -23.49 -16.94 -14.82
N ALA A 408 -22.69 -17.62 -15.66
CA ALA A 408 -21.37 -17.16 -16.05
C ALA A 408 -21.42 -15.83 -16.84
N GLN A 409 -22.37 -15.67 -17.76
CA GLN A 409 -22.52 -14.40 -18.49
C GLN A 409 -22.87 -13.21 -17.58
N ARG A 410 -23.57 -13.49 -16.47
CA ARG A 410 -23.94 -12.49 -15.46
C ARG A 410 -22.76 -12.13 -14.57
N HIS A 411 -22.03 -13.12 -14.07
CA HIS A 411 -20.77 -12.90 -13.33
C HIS A 411 -19.76 -12.09 -14.16
N LEU A 412 -19.62 -12.44 -15.44
CA LEU A 412 -18.74 -11.76 -16.37
C LEU A 412 -19.33 -10.46 -16.95
N GLY A 413 -20.48 -9.98 -16.49
CA GLY A 413 -21.07 -8.71 -16.96
C GLY A 413 -20.52 -7.52 -16.17
N PRO A 414 -21.01 -7.29 -14.94
CA PRO A 414 -20.53 -6.23 -14.06
C PRO A 414 -19.09 -6.45 -13.58
N GLY A 415 -18.67 -7.69 -13.34
CA GLY A 415 -17.27 -8.01 -13.03
C GLY A 415 -16.28 -7.47 -14.08
N ARG A 416 -16.65 -7.53 -15.37
CA ARG A 416 -15.85 -6.98 -16.46
C ARG A 416 -15.71 -5.45 -16.35
N ILE A 417 -16.81 -4.72 -16.14
CA ILE A 417 -16.74 -3.24 -16.14
C ILE A 417 -15.92 -2.71 -14.97
N HIS A 418 -15.97 -3.36 -13.79
CA HIS A 418 -15.19 -2.97 -12.62
C HIS A 418 -13.68 -3.01 -12.88
N HIS A 419 -13.19 -3.99 -13.67
CA HIS A 419 -11.80 -4.02 -14.09
C HIS A 419 -11.42 -2.78 -14.90
N TYR A 420 -12.26 -2.36 -15.85
CA TYR A 420 -11.94 -1.24 -16.73
C TYR A 420 -12.05 0.10 -16.02
N MET A 421 -12.99 0.26 -15.08
CA MET A 421 -13.05 1.42 -14.19
C MET A 421 -11.73 1.59 -13.43
N ARG A 422 -11.24 0.54 -12.76
CA ARG A 422 -9.94 0.57 -12.07
C ARG A 422 -8.77 0.81 -13.03
N THR A 423 -8.84 0.28 -14.24
CA THR A 423 -7.75 0.40 -15.21
C THR A 423 -7.61 1.84 -15.74
N VAL A 424 -8.66 2.66 -15.70
CA VAL A 424 -8.56 4.12 -15.95
C VAL A 424 -7.70 4.78 -14.87
N GLY A 425 -7.93 4.48 -13.60
CA GLY A 425 -7.14 5.02 -12.48
C GLY A 425 -5.68 4.60 -12.53
N LEU A 426 -5.43 3.34 -12.90
CA LEU A 426 -4.09 2.84 -13.16
C LEU A 426 -3.40 3.66 -14.26
N ALA A 427 -4.10 3.97 -15.36
CA ALA A 427 -3.54 4.78 -16.45
C ALA A 427 -3.20 6.21 -16.02
N GLU A 428 -4.03 6.84 -15.18
CA GLU A 428 -3.70 8.15 -14.58
C GLU A 428 -2.44 8.10 -13.71
N ARG A 429 -2.31 7.06 -12.88
CA ARG A 429 -1.10 6.86 -12.06
C ARG A 429 0.15 6.68 -12.93
N VAL A 430 0.03 5.95 -14.04
CA VAL A 430 1.12 5.74 -15.00
C VAL A 430 1.50 7.05 -15.70
N LEU A 431 0.52 7.84 -16.13
CA LEU A 431 0.77 9.15 -16.74
C LEU A 431 1.45 10.11 -15.77
N GLN A 432 1.04 10.10 -14.49
CA GLN A 432 1.71 10.86 -13.44
C GLN A 432 3.19 10.47 -13.33
N ILE A 433 3.50 9.18 -13.22
CA ILE A 433 4.88 8.67 -13.17
C ILE A 433 5.67 9.09 -14.41
N MET A 434 5.07 8.98 -15.60
CA MET A 434 5.70 9.38 -16.87
C MET A 434 6.08 10.87 -16.87
N CYS A 435 5.16 11.76 -16.48
CA CYS A 435 5.38 13.20 -16.41
C CYS A 435 6.43 13.59 -15.35
N GLU A 436 6.33 13.03 -14.15
CA GLU A 436 7.30 13.25 -13.06
C GLU A 436 8.70 12.84 -13.52
N ARG A 437 8.84 11.65 -14.09
CA ARG A 437 10.13 11.17 -14.59
C ARG A 437 10.66 12.05 -15.72
N ALA A 438 9.80 12.46 -16.65
CA ALA A 438 10.18 13.27 -17.79
C ALA A 438 10.66 14.67 -17.39
N THR A 439 10.15 15.23 -16.29
CA THR A 439 10.57 16.53 -15.74
C THR A 439 11.80 16.44 -14.83
N GLN A 440 12.10 15.28 -14.25
CA GLN A 440 13.28 15.10 -13.41
C GLN A 440 14.57 14.92 -14.23
N ARG A 441 14.52 14.16 -15.33
CA ARG A 441 15.72 13.73 -16.06
C ARG A 441 16.12 14.69 -17.19
N VAL A 442 17.43 14.83 -17.41
CA VAL A 442 18.03 15.59 -18.53
C VAL A 442 18.82 14.63 -19.41
N ALA A 443 18.59 14.67 -20.72
CA ALA A 443 19.38 13.98 -21.73
C ALA A 443 19.56 14.91 -22.93
N PHE A 444 20.76 14.91 -23.52
CA PHE A 444 21.10 15.82 -24.62
C PHE A 444 20.77 17.29 -24.30
N GLN A 445 21.14 17.75 -23.10
CA GLN A 445 20.95 19.10 -22.58
C GLN A 445 19.48 19.58 -22.48
N LYS A 446 18.52 18.67 -22.64
CA LYS A 446 17.08 18.97 -22.54
C LYS A 446 16.43 18.05 -21.52
N LYS A 447 15.38 18.54 -20.85
CA LYS A 447 14.48 17.67 -20.10
C LYS A 447 13.82 16.67 -21.04
N LEU A 448 13.47 15.48 -20.56
CA LEU A 448 12.92 14.44 -21.44
C LEU A 448 11.64 14.90 -22.15
N TYR A 449 10.75 15.62 -21.46
CA TYR A 449 9.53 16.17 -22.06
C TYR A 449 9.79 17.20 -23.19
N SER A 450 11.00 17.77 -23.28
CA SER A 450 11.37 18.71 -24.35
C SER A 450 11.87 18.00 -25.62
N HIS A 451 11.96 16.66 -25.60
CA HIS A 451 12.09 15.86 -26.80
C HIS A 451 10.68 15.54 -27.32
N GLU A 452 10.38 15.98 -28.53
CA GLU A 452 9.02 16.01 -29.08
C GLU A 452 8.32 14.64 -29.05
N VAL A 453 9.06 13.55 -29.27
CA VAL A 453 8.53 12.17 -29.17
C VAL A 453 7.95 11.88 -27.78
N VAL A 454 8.64 12.28 -26.71
CA VAL A 454 8.17 12.08 -25.33
C VAL A 454 6.97 12.99 -25.04
N ALA A 455 6.98 14.24 -25.54
CA ALA A 455 5.84 15.15 -25.42
C ALA A 455 4.59 14.57 -26.08
N HIS A 456 4.73 13.97 -27.27
CA HIS A 456 3.63 13.32 -27.96
C HIS A 456 3.11 12.10 -27.21
N TRP A 457 3.96 11.27 -26.59
CA TRP A 457 3.48 10.16 -25.76
C TRP A 457 2.66 10.64 -24.55
N ILE A 458 3.04 11.74 -23.92
CA ILE A 458 2.25 12.35 -22.85
C ILE A 458 0.88 12.81 -23.38
N ALA A 459 0.86 13.48 -24.54
CA ALA A 459 -0.39 13.95 -25.16
C ALA A 459 -1.31 12.79 -25.58
N GLU A 460 -0.78 11.78 -26.27
CA GLU A 460 -1.49 10.57 -26.69
C GLU A 460 -2.02 9.78 -25.48
N SER A 461 -1.27 9.73 -24.38
CA SER A 461 -1.71 9.10 -23.14
C SER A 461 -2.92 9.82 -22.55
N ARG A 462 -2.89 11.17 -22.48
CA ARG A 462 -4.03 11.95 -22.01
C ARG A 462 -5.27 11.73 -22.88
N ILE A 463 -5.14 11.80 -24.21
CA ILE A 463 -6.25 11.57 -25.14
C ILE A 463 -6.86 10.18 -24.91
N ALA A 464 -6.02 9.14 -24.91
CA ALA A 464 -6.47 7.78 -24.74
C ALA A 464 -7.15 7.54 -23.37
N ILE A 465 -6.67 8.17 -22.29
CA ILE A 465 -7.29 8.10 -20.96
C ILE A 465 -8.71 8.68 -20.99
N GLU A 466 -8.91 9.85 -21.61
CA GLU A 466 -10.25 10.43 -21.71
C GLU A 466 -11.20 9.57 -22.56
N GLU A 467 -10.72 9.03 -23.69
CA GLU A 467 -11.51 8.14 -24.55
C GLU A 467 -12.01 6.90 -23.79
N ILE A 468 -11.12 6.21 -23.08
CA ILE A 468 -11.49 5.00 -22.34
C ILE A 468 -12.31 5.32 -21.09
N ARG A 469 -12.10 6.47 -20.44
CA ARG A 469 -12.92 6.92 -19.30
C ARG A 469 -14.36 7.16 -19.74
N LEU A 470 -14.55 7.95 -20.80
CA LEU A 470 -15.88 8.26 -21.32
C LEU A 470 -16.58 7.00 -21.84
N LEU A 471 -15.86 6.08 -22.49
CA LEU A 471 -16.43 4.81 -22.93
C LEU A 471 -16.80 3.90 -21.75
N THR A 472 -16.03 3.94 -20.64
CA THR A 472 -16.36 3.23 -19.40
C THR A 472 -17.63 3.80 -18.76
N LEU A 473 -17.74 5.13 -18.65
CA LEU A 473 -18.93 5.80 -18.13
C LEU A 473 -20.16 5.55 -19.03
N LYS A 474 -19.97 5.50 -20.35
CA LYS A 474 -21.03 5.12 -21.29
C LYS A 474 -21.53 3.70 -21.03
N ALA A 475 -20.63 2.75 -20.84
CA ALA A 475 -20.99 1.37 -20.52
C ALA A 475 -21.73 1.29 -19.16
N ALA A 476 -21.24 1.99 -18.14
CA ALA A 476 -21.87 2.06 -16.83
C ALA A 476 -23.30 2.62 -16.91
N HIS A 477 -23.47 3.75 -17.59
CA HIS A 477 -24.78 4.36 -17.80
C HIS A 477 -25.73 3.44 -18.59
N SER A 478 -25.22 2.70 -19.58
CA SER A 478 -26.01 1.71 -20.30
C SER A 478 -26.45 0.54 -19.39
N ILE A 479 -25.64 0.13 -18.42
CA ILE A 479 -26.05 -0.88 -17.43
C ILE A 479 -27.16 -0.32 -16.54
N ASP A 480 -27.04 0.93 -16.07
CA ASP A 480 -28.05 1.55 -15.20
C ASP A 480 -29.41 1.72 -15.91
N THR A 481 -29.40 2.04 -17.20
CA THR A 481 -30.62 2.35 -17.97
C THR A 481 -31.22 1.14 -18.69
N LEU A 482 -30.41 0.18 -19.13
CA LEU A 482 -30.84 -0.95 -19.96
C LEU A 482 -30.61 -2.32 -19.30
N GLY A 483 -29.94 -2.34 -18.15
CA GLY A 483 -29.41 -3.55 -17.54
C GLY A 483 -28.24 -4.15 -18.32
N VAL A 484 -27.55 -5.12 -17.69
CA VAL A 484 -26.36 -5.79 -18.24
C VAL A 484 -26.61 -6.40 -19.63
N ALA A 485 -27.79 -6.99 -19.85
CA ALA A 485 -28.13 -7.61 -21.13
C ALA A 485 -28.26 -6.57 -22.27
N GLY A 486 -28.82 -5.40 -21.97
CA GLY A 486 -28.95 -4.30 -22.92
C GLY A 486 -27.62 -3.60 -23.21
N ALA A 487 -26.73 -3.55 -22.21
CA ALA A 487 -25.40 -2.93 -22.31
C ALA A 487 -24.30 -3.85 -22.88
N ARG A 488 -24.67 -5.01 -23.43
CA ARG A 488 -23.71 -6.05 -23.85
C ARG A 488 -22.70 -5.54 -24.88
N LYS A 489 -23.12 -4.66 -25.79
CA LYS A 489 -22.26 -4.10 -26.83
C LYS A 489 -21.22 -3.17 -26.21
N GLU A 490 -21.64 -2.25 -25.36
CA GLU A 490 -20.79 -1.29 -24.67
C GLU A 490 -19.78 -1.97 -23.75
N ILE A 491 -20.19 -2.99 -23.00
CA ILE A 491 -19.29 -3.81 -22.17
C ILE A 491 -18.21 -4.49 -23.02
N ALA A 492 -18.58 -5.06 -24.18
CA ALA A 492 -17.62 -5.68 -25.09
C ALA A 492 -16.66 -4.66 -25.70
N MET A 493 -17.14 -3.48 -26.08
CA MET A 493 -16.32 -2.39 -26.62
C MET A 493 -15.24 -1.95 -25.61
N ILE A 494 -15.63 -1.65 -24.36
CA ILE A 494 -14.68 -1.18 -23.35
C ILE A 494 -13.67 -2.26 -22.98
N LYS A 495 -14.10 -3.54 -22.95
CA LYS A 495 -13.25 -4.69 -22.67
C LYS A 495 -12.10 -4.82 -23.67
N VAL A 496 -12.33 -4.48 -24.94
CA VAL A 496 -11.25 -4.47 -25.95
C VAL A 496 -10.43 -3.19 -25.88
N ALA A 497 -11.09 -2.03 -25.83
CA ALA A 497 -10.42 -0.74 -25.98
C ALA A 497 -9.49 -0.42 -24.80
N ASN A 498 -9.97 -0.64 -23.56
CA ASN A 498 -9.30 -0.18 -22.35
C ASN A 498 -7.94 -0.87 -22.11
N PRO A 499 -7.85 -2.22 -22.01
CA PRO A 499 -6.56 -2.87 -21.75
C PRO A 499 -5.52 -2.61 -22.84
N ARG A 500 -5.93 -2.49 -24.11
CA ARG A 500 -5.01 -2.18 -25.23
C ARG A 500 -4.43 -0.78 -25.12
N ALA A 501 -5.27 0.21 -24.85
CA ALA A 501 -4.82 1.59 -24.67
C ALA A 501 -3.86 1.70 -23.48
N VAL A 502 -4.22 1.10 -22.34
CA VAL A 502 -3.44 1.23 -21.11
C VAL A 502 -2.13 0.44 -21.17
N CYS A 503 -2.08 -0.74 -21.80
CA CYS A 503 -0.80 -1.42 -22.06
C CYS A 503 0.18 -0.52 -22.84
N ARG A 504 -0.29 0.21 -23.85
CA ARG A 504 0.53 1.12 -24.64
C ARG A 504 1.05 2.30 -23.81
N ILE A 505 0.19 2.89 -22.97
CA ILE A 505 0.57 4.00 -22.07
C ILE A 505 1.65 3.54 -21.07
N ILE A 506 1.49 2.34 -20.50
CA ILE A 506 2.47 1.78 -19.57
C ILE A 506 3.79 1.50 -20.26
N ASP A 507 3.78 0.90 -21.44
CA ASP A 507 5.00 0.60 -22.21
C ASP A 507 5.78 1.89 -22.53
N GLN A 508 5.07 2.96 -22.93
CA GLN A 508 5.68 4.28 -23.12
C GLN A 508 6.25 4.85 -21.81
N ALA A 509 5.58 4.64 -20.67
CA ALA A 509 6.07 5.11 -19.37
C ALA A 509 7.33 4.32 -18.94
N ILE A 510 7.36 3.01 -19.18
CA ILE A 510 8.55 2.16 -19.00
C ILE A 510 9.70 2.73 -19.83
N GLN A 511 9.45 3.04 -21.09
CA GLN A 511 10.45 3.61 -22.00
C GLN A 511 10.97 4.97 -21.50
N VAL A 512 10.12 5.85 -20.98
CA VAL A 512 10.50 7.14 -20.38
C VAL A 512 11.34 6.94 -19.11
N CYS A 513 11.06 5.90 -18.33
CA CYS A 513 11.84 5.53 -17.15
C CYS A 513 13.19 4.88 -17.46
N GLY A 514 13.37 4.36 -18.68
CA GLY A 514 14.56 3.62 -19.10
C GLY A 514 14.71 2.30 -18.34
N GLY A 515 15.94 1.93 -17.98
CA GLY A 515 16.19 0.69 -17.22
C GLY A 515 15.44 0.59 -15.88
N ALA A 516 15.12 1.72 -15.24
CA ALA A 516 14.31 1.73 -14.02
C ALA A 516 12.83 1.39 -14.27
N GLY A 517 12.34 1.52 -15.51
CA GLY A 517 10.95 1.19 -15.84
C GLY A 517 10.64 -0.31 -15.75
N VAL A 518 11.68 -1.15 -15.85
CA VAL A 518 11.58 -2.61 -15.71
C VAL A 518 12.06 -3.13 -14.35
N SER A 519 12.50 -2.24 -13.45
CA SER A 519 12.94 -2.61 -12.10
C SER A 519 11.78 -2.58 -11.10
N GLN A 520 12.05 -3.09 -9.91
CA GLN A 520 11.16 -3.04 -8.73
C GLN A 520 11.05 -1.64 -8.10
N ASP A 521 11.84 -0.66 -8.55
CA ASP A 521 11.78 0.71 -8.02
C ASP A 521 10.54 1.47 -8.52
N TYR A 522 9.89 0.95 -9.56
CA TYR A 522 8.64 1.47 -10.10
C TYR A 522 7.61 0.33 -10.23
N PRO A 523 6.31 0.64 -10.08
CA PRO A 523 5.25 -0.36 -10.24
C PRO A 523 4.96 -0.70 -11.72
N LEU A 524 5.65 -0.06 -12.68
CA LEU A 524 5.29 -0.08 -14.11
C LEU A 524 5.32 -1.48 -14.73
N ALA A 525 6.36 -2.29 -14.44
CA ALA A 525 6.46 -3.65 -14.97
C ALA A 525 5.31 -4.54 -14.48
N HIS A 526 4.94 -4.41 -13.20
CA HIS A 526 3.80 -5.12 -12.62
C HIS A 526 2.48 -4.65 -13.24
N MET A 527 2.28 -3.32 -13.36
CA MET A 527 1.11 -2.73 -14.02
C MET A 527 0.96 -3.20 -15.48
N TYR A 528 2.06 -3.34 -16.22
CA TYR A 528 2.06 -3.88 -17.57
C TYR A 528 1.60 -5.36 -17.60
N ALA A 529 2.13 -6.19 -16.70
CA ALA A 529 1.74 -7.60 -16.60
C ALA A 529 0.23 -7.73 -16.29
N LEU A 530 -0.28 -6.97 -15.31
CA LEU A 530 -1.70 -6.98 -14.94
C LEU A 530 -2.60 -6.59 -16.13
N THR A 531 -2.31 -5.47 -16.79
CA THR A 531 -3.11 -5.00 -17.94
C THR A 531 -3.00 -5.93 -19.14
N ARG A 532 -1.85 -6.57 -19.35
CA ARG A 532 -1.68 -7.58 -20.39
C ARG A 532 -2.53 -8.83 -20.13
N VAL A 533 -2.67 -9.25 -18.87
CA VAL A 533 -3.57 -10.36 -18.47
C VAL A 533 -5.02 -10.00 -18.74
N LEU A 534 -5.45 -8.74 -18.53
CA LEU A 534 -6.81 -8.29 -18.81
C LEU A 534 -7.21 -8.38 -20.30
N ARG A 535 -6.28 -8.58 -21.22
CA ARG A 535 -6.57 -8.89 -22.64
C ARG A 535 -6.96 -10.35 -22.89
N ILE A 536 -6.83 -11.20 -21.87
CA ILE A 536 -7.11 -12.64 -21.92
C ILE A 536 -8.18 -13.01 -20.88
N ALA A 537 -8.01 -12.57 -19.63
CA ALA A 537 -8.97 -12.75 -18.54
C ALA A 537 -10.36 -12.21 -18.91
N ASP A 538 -11.43 -12.83 -18.41
CA ASP A 538 -12.83 -12.51 -18.75
C ASP A 538 -13.19 -12.54 -20.25
N GLY A 539 -12.39 -13.25 -21.04
CA GLY A 539 -12.58 -13.44 -22.48
C GLY A 539 -11.53 -12.68 -23.31
N PRO A 540 -10.82 -13.34 -24.23
CA PRO A 540 -9.84 -12.68 -25.09
C PRO A 540 -10.44 -11.57 -25.96
N ASP A 541 -9.62 -10.57 -26.32
CA ASP A 541 -10.03 -9.45 -27.16
C ASP A 541 -10.78 -9.92 -28.43
N GLU A 542 -10.31 -11.00 -29.07
CA GLU A 542 -10.82 -11.54 -30.34
C GLU A 542 -12.26 -12.07 -30.21
N VAL A 543 -12.60 -12.65 -29.05
CA VAL A 543 -13.97 -13.11 -28.76
C VAL A 543 -14.91 -11.91 -28.66
N HIS A 544 -14.46 -10.85 -27.99
CA HIS A 544 -15.25 -9.63 -27.81
C HIS A 544 -15.38 -8.83 -29.12
N LEU A 545 -14.34 -8.78 -29.95
CA LEU A 545 -14.44 -8.22 -31.31
C LEU A 545 -15.52 -8.92 -32.14
N SER A 546 -15.59 -10.25 -32.07
CA SER A 546 -16.63 -11.03 -32.77
C SER A 546 -18.03 -10.74 -32.24
N ILE A 547 -18.19 -10.52 -30.92
CA ILE A 547 -19.45 -10.08 -30.31
C ILE A 547 -19.86 -8.70 -30.85
N ILE A 548 -18.92 -7.74 -30.89
CA ILE A 548 -19.18 -6.39 -31.39
C ILE A 548 -19.66 -6.45 -32.85
N VAL A 549 -18.96 -7.19 -33.71
CA VAL A 549 -19.34 -7.35 -35.12
C VAL A 549 -20.75 -7.93 -35.27
N LYS A 550 -21.07 -8.99 -34.49
CA LYS A 550 -22.40 -9.61 -34.53
C LYS A 550 -23.51 -8.63 -34.14
N LEU A 551 -23.29 -7.82 -33.10
CA LEU A 551 -24.26 -6.84 -32.62
C LEU A 551 -24.37 -5.66 -33.59
N GLU A 552 -23.25 -5.18 -34.14
CA GLU A 552 -23.22 -4.09 -35.13
C GLU A 552 -24.00 -4.46 -36.39
N LEU A 553 -23.79 -5.65 -36.96
CA LEU A 553 -24.53 -6.09 -38.15
C LEU A 553 -26.04 -6.20 -37.88
N ALA A 554 -26.44 -6.62 -36.67
CA ALA A 554 -27.84 -6.66 -36.28
C ALA A 554 -28.45 -5.26 -36.15
N ASP A 555 -27.71 -4.29 -35.59
CA ASP A 555 -28.12 -2.88 -35.51
C ASP A 555 -28.32 -2.28 -36.90
N GLN A 556 -27.34 -2.46 -37.80
CA GLN A 556 -27.41 -1.95 -39.17
C GLN A 556 -28.57 -2.57 -39.96
N ALA A 557 -28.81 -3.87 -39.81
CA ALA A 557 -29.95 -4.53 -40.44
C ALA A 557 -31.30 -4.00 -39.94
N ARG A 558 -31.41 -3.69 -38.64
CA ARG A 558 -32.61 -3.06 -38.05
C ARG A 558 -32.83 -1.65 -38.61
N SER A 559 -31.78 -0.85 -38.68
CA SER A 559 -31.83 0.52 -39.23
C SER A 559 -32.30 0.52 -40.68
N LEU A 560 -31.70 -0.32 -41.53
CA LEU A 560 -32.08 -0.45 -42.95
C LEU A 560 -33.54 -0.88 -43.16
N ARG A 561 -34.08 -1.73 -42.27
CA ARG A 561 -35.51 -2.11 -42.31
C ARG A 561 -36.42 -0.95 -41.92
N ALA A 562 -36.04 -0.16 -40.93
CA ALA A 562 -36.80 1.02 -40.51
C ALA A 562 -36.87 2.06 -41.64
N THR A 563 -35.75 2.33 -42.33
CA THR A 563 -35.70 3.28 -43.47
C THR A 563 -36.54 2.82 -44.67
N ARG A 564 -36.70 1.51 -44.87
CA ARG A 564 -37.55 0.95 -45.95
C ARG A 564 -39.05 0.97 -45.65
N LEU A 565 -39.45 1.10 -44.38
CA LEU A 565 -40.85 1.08 -43.94
C LEU A 565 -41.46 2.49 -43.80
N THR A 566 -40.65 3.55 -43.84
CA THR A 566 -41.12 4.93 -44.01
C THR A 566 -41.38 5.21 -45.50
N PRO A 567 -42.63 5.50 -45.94
CA PRO A 567 -42.88 5.87 -47.33
C PRO A 567 -42.10 7.13 -47.66
N SER A 568 -41.39 7.12 -48.78
CA SER A 568 -40.81 8.33 -49.35
C SER A 568 -41.94 9.30 -49.68
N HIS A 569 -42.11 10.35 -48.88
CA HIS A 569 -42.82 11.55 -49.31
C HIS A 569 -41.93 12.28 -50.32
N LEU A 570 -42.02 11.86 -51.58
CA LEU A 570 -41.61 12.61 -52.76
C LEU A 570 -42.84 12.84 -53.63
#